data_AF-A0A963RJL0-F1
#
_entry.id   AF-A0A963RJL0-F1
#
_cell.length_a   1.000
_cell.length_b   1.000
_cell.length_c   1.000
_cell.angle_alpha   90.00
_cell.angle_beta   90.00
_cell.angle_gamma   90.00
#
_symmetry.space_group_name_H-M   'P 1'
#
loop_
_entity.id
_entity.type
_entity.pdbx_description
1 polymer ?
#
loop_
_entity_poly.entity_id
_entity_poly.type
_entity_poly.pdbx_seq_one_letter_code
_entity_poly.pdbx_strand_id
1 'polypeptide(L)'
;EVRMSPDLRQAKVYVKPLLGEDEAKVVKALQVNTAFFQREVAQRLGLKFAPKLQFRADESFDEAFRIDSLLDDPKVRRDLDEDESD
;
A
#
# COMPACT_ATOMS: atom_id res chain seq x y z
N GLU A 1 -3.79 -1.63 -0.31
CA GLU A 1 -3.82 -2.84 -1.19
C GLU A 1 -3.41 -4.11 -0.39
N VAL A 2 -3.73 -5.33 -0.84
CA VAL A 2 -3.17 -6.58 -0.26
C VAL A 2 -2.53 -7.45 -1.34
N ARG A 3 -1.27 -7.86 -1.12
CA ARG A 3 -0.54 -8.77 -2.01
C ARG A 3 -0.23 -10.09 -1.33
N MET A 4 -0.73 -11.17 -1.90
CA MET A 4 -0.53 -12.54 -1.42
C MET A 4 0.66 -13.19 -2.12
N SER A 5 1.37 -14.07 -1.41
CA SER A 5 2.27 -15.03 -2.04
C SER A 5 1.47 -16.11 -2.80
N PRO A 6 2.05 -16.74 -3.85
CA PRO A 6 1.35 -17.78 -4.61
C PRO A 6 0.91 -19.00 -3.78
N ASP A 7 1.64 -19.28 -2.69
CA ASP A 7 1.32 -20.36 -1.74
C ASP A 7 0.30 -19.96 -0.66
N LEU A 8 -0.20 -18.73 -0.71
CA LEU A 8 -1.12 -18.11 0.24
C LEU A 8 -0.62 -18.09 1.70
N ARG A 9 0.67 -18.29 1.95
CA ARG A 9 1.23 -18.31 3.31
C ARG A 9 1.63 -16.95 3.82
N GLN A 10 1.83 -15.97 2.95
CA GLN A 10 2.27 -14.62 3.30
C GLN A 10 1.36 -13.58 2.64
N ALA A 11 1.04 -12.54 3.40
CA ALA A 11 0.27 -11.41 2.91
C ALA A 11 0.98 -10.10 3.28
N LYS A 12 1.30 -9.28 2.28
CA LYS A 12 1.70 -7.88 2.49
C LYS A 12 0.43 -7.04 2.44
N VAL A 13 0.12 -6.36 3.54
CA VAL A 13 -1.07 -5.54 3.72
C VAL A 13 -0.65 -4.08 3.77
N TYR A 14 -0.96 -3.33 2.72
CA TYR A 14 -0.68 -1.90 2.60
C TYR A 14 -1.88 -1.10 3.07
N VAL A 15 -1.65 -0.21 4.03
CA VAL A 15 -2.67 0.52 4.77
C VAL A 15 -2.39 2.02 4.68
N LYS A 16 -3.37 2.80 4.21
CA LYS A 16 -3.38 4.26 4.32
C LYS A 16 -4.55 4.68 5.21
N PRO A 17 -4.32 5.44 6.29
CA PRO A 17 -5.41 6.04 7.06
C PRO A 17 -6.13 7.10 6.22
N LEU A 18 -7.38 7.38 6.59
CA LEU A 18 -8.10 8.52 6.02
C LEU A 18 -7.32 9.81 6.30
N LEU A 19 -7.19 10.65 5.27
CA LEU A 19 -6.46 11.93 5.32
C LEU A 19 -4.96 11.80 5.67
N GLY A 20 -4.40 10.58 5.71
CA GLY A 20 -2.99 10.36 6.00
C GLY A 20 -2.57 10.64 7.45
N GLU A 21 -3.51 10.96 8.35
CA GLU A 21 -3.20 11.27 9.74
C GLU A 21 -2.79 10.01 10.51
N ASP A 22 -1.82 10.16 11.43
CA ASP A 22 -1.41 9.12 12.37
C ASP A 22 -0.94 7.80 11.70
N GLU A 23 -0.47 7.82 10.45
CA GLU A 23 -0.13 6.61 9.67
C GLU A 23 0.79 5.64 10.43
N ALA A 24 1.90 6.15 10.98
CA ALA A 24 2.84 5.33 11.74
C ALA A 24 2.19 4.69 12.99
N LYS A 25 1.29 5.41 13.66
CA LYS A 25 0.58 4.95 14.86
C LYS A 25 -0.46 3.89 14.50
N VAL A 26 -1.20 4.08 13.41
CA VAL A 26 -2.18 3.12 12.90
C VAL A 26 -1.49 1.83 12.47
N VAL A 27 -0.43 1.91 11.66
CA VAL A 27 0.33 0.74 11.21
C VAL A 27 0.92 0.00 12.41
N LYS A 28 1.50 0.72 13.37
CA LYS A 28 2.01 0.11 14.61
C LYS A 28 0.91 -0.60 15.41
N ALA A 29 -0.27 0.01 15.56
CA ALA A 29 -1.39 -0.61 16.24
C ALA A 29 -1.83 -1.91 15.54
N LEU A 30 -1.87 -1.93 14.21
CA LEU A 30 -2.17 -3.14 13.43
C LEU A 30 -1.08 -4.21 13.62
N GLN A 31 0.19 -3.82 13.60
CA GLN A 31 1.32 -4.73 13.82
C GLN A 31 1.25 -5.41 15.21
N VAL A 32 0.95 -4.65 16.27
CA VAL A 32 0.77 -5.19 17.62
C VAL A 32 -0.38 -6.22 17.67
N ASN A 33 -1.45 -5.98 16.91
CA ASN A 33 -2.63 -6.84 16.90
C ASN A 33 -2.61 -7.89 15.77
N THR A 34 -1.45 -8.16 15.15
CA THR A 34 -1.34 -9.05 13.98
C THR A 34 -1.91 -10.45 14.23
N ALA A 35 -1.68 -11.02 15.42
CA ALA A 35 -2.16 -12.37 15.74
C ALA A 35 -3.69 -12.48 15.74
N PHE A 36 -4.38 -11.43 16.19
CA PHE A 36 -5.85 -11.35 16.16
C PHE A 36 -6.35 -11.41 14.71
N PHE A 37 -5.79 -10.55 13.84
CA PHE A 37 -6.19 -10.53 12.43
C PHE A 37 -5.85 -11.83 11.69
N GLN A 38 -4.70 -12.44 11.97
CA GLN A 38 -4.33 -13.74 11.38
C GLN A 38 -5.36 -14.82 11.71
N ARG A 39 -5.82 -14.89 12.97
CA ARG A 39 -6.86 -15.82 13.40
C ARG A 39 -8.19 -15.56 12.71
N GLU A 40 -8.65 -14.31 12.70
CA GLU A 40 -9.92 -13.93 12.08
C GLU A 40 -9.94 -14.26 10.58
N VAL A 41 -8.87 -13.94 9.85
CA VAL A 41 -8.76 -14.23 8.41
C VAL A 41 -8.77 -15.74 8.16
N ALA A 42 -8.00 -16.51 8.93
CA ALA A 42 -7.96 -17.96 8.78
C ALA A 42 -9.31 -18.61 9.04
N GLN A 43 -10.03 -18.17 10.09
CA GLN A 43 -11.35 -18.70 10.43
C GLN A 43 -12.41 -18.34 9.39
N ARG A 44 -12.44 -17.09 8.91
CA ARG A 44 -13.45 -16.63 7.94
C ARG A 44 -13.26 -17.22 6.56
N LEU A 45 -12.01 -17.45 6.14
CA LEU A 45 -11.70 -17.99 4.80
C LEU A 45 -11.55 -19.52 4.78
N GLY A 46 -11.60 -20.19 5.94
CA GLY A 46 -11.44 -21.65 6.02
C GLY A 46 -10.08 -22.15 5.51
N LEU A 47 -9.03 -21.33 5.60
CA LEU A 47 -7.72 -21.68 5.08
C LEU A 47 -7.07 -22.76 5.94
N LYS A 48 -6.40 -23.73 5.29
CA LYS A 48 -5.62 -24.78 5.98
C LYS A 48 -4.49 -24.19 6.85
N PHE A 49 -3.95 -23.04 6.46
CA PHE A 49 -2.90 -22.33 7.19
C PHE A 49 -3.31 -20.87 7.35
N ALA A 50 -3.04 -20.30 8.53
CA ALA A 50 -3.18 -18.86 8.72
C ALA A 50 -2.05 -18.13 7.99
N PRO A 51 -2.35 -17.21 7.06
CA PRO A 51 -1.34 -16.44 6.37
C PRO A 51 -0.63 -15.50 7.34
N LYS A 52 0.70 -15.37 7.21
CA LYS A 52 1.44 -14.34 7.94
C LYS A 52 1.17 -12.96 7.33
N LEU A 53 0.38 -12.16 8.04
CA LEU A 53 0.12 -10.77 7.69
C LEU A 53 1.32 -9.88 8.06
N GLN A 54 1.76 -9.04 7.11
CA GLN A 54 2.76 -7.99 7.30
C GLN A 54 2.14 -6.64 6.95
N PHE A 55 1.79 -5.86 7.97
CA PHE A 55 1.22 -4.52 7.80
C PHE A 55 2.29 -3.49 7.49
N ARG A 56 2.05 -2.67 6.47
CA ARG A 56 2.92 -1.59 5.99
C ARG A 56 2.08 -0.37 5.63
N ALA A 57 2.71 0.81 5.74
CA ALA A 57 2.20 2.05 5.17
C ALA A 57 2.05 1.92 3.65
N ASP A 58 1.09 2.63 3.06
CA ASP A 58 0.89 2.69 1.62
C ASP A 58 1.47 4.00 1.08
N GLU A 59 2.63 3.90 0.43
CA GLU A 59 3.36 5.06 -0.11
C GLU A 59 2.94 5.41 -1.55
N SER A 60 2.00 4.65 -2.14
CA SER A 60 1.61 4.83 -3.55
C SER A 60 1.00 6.21 -3.84
N PHE A 61 0.22 6.76 -2.90
CA PHE A 61 -0.36 8.09 -3.04
C PHE A 61 0.69 9.20 -2.95
N ASP A 62 1.64 9.07 -2.02
CA ASP A 62 2.69 10.07 -1.83
C ASP A 62 3.62 10.09 -3.06
N GLU A 63 3.91 8.92 -3.63
CA GLU A 63 4.70 8.80 -4.85
C GLU A 63 3.93 9.32 -6.07
N ALA A 64 2.63 9.05 -6.20
CA ALA A 64 1.80 9.62 -7.27
C ALA A 64 1.80 11.15 -7.22
N PHE A 65 1.58 11.74 -6.05
CA PHE A 65 1.63 13.19 -5.86
C PHE A 65 3.01 13.79 -6.21
N ARG A 66 4.07 13.08 -5.87
CA ARG A 66 5.44 13.47 -6.21
C ARG A 66 5.67 13.42 -7.72
N ILE A 67 5.20 12.38 -8.40
CA ILE A 67 5.28 12.25 -9.85
C ILE A 67 4.50 13.40 -10.51
N ASP A 68 3.26 13.63 -10.10
CA ASP A 68 2.44 14.74 -10.64
C ASP A 68 3.15 16.09 -10.46
N SER A 69 3.72 16.34 -9.28
CA SER A 69 4.49 17.56 -9.01
C SER A 69 5.72 17.73 -9.90
N LEU A 70 6.39 16.62 -10.25
CA LEU A 70 7.55 16.63 -11.15
C LEU A 70 7.13 16.82 -12.61
N LEU A 71 6.03 16.19 -13.02
CA LEU A 71 5.48 16.35 -14.37
C LEU A 71 4.96 17.77 -14.60
N ASP A 72 4.46 18.44 -13.56
CA ASP A 72 4.02 19.83 -13.61
C ASP A 72 5.17 20.86 -13.66
N ASP A 73 6.44 20.45 -13.49
CA ASP A 73 7.59 21.36 -13.61
C ASP A 73 7.63 21.95 -15.04
N PRO A 74 7.66 23.29 -15.19
CA PRO A 74 7.67 23.95 -16.50
C PRO A 74 8.76 23.44 -17.46
N LYS A 75 9.90 22.98 -16.93
CA LYS A 75 10.97 22.40 -17.76
C LYS A 75 10.58 21.03 -18.30
N VAL A 76 9.92 20.20 -17.49
CA VAL A 76 9.47 18.86 -17.87
C VAL A 76 8.28 18.96 -18.81
N ARG A 77 7.29 19.82 -18.51
CA ARG A 77 6.12 20.02 -19.39
C ARG A 77 6.49 20.40 -20.82
N ARG A 78 7.43 21.34 -20.98
CA ARG A 78 7.87 21.80 -22.31
C ARG A 78 8.40 20.63 -23.16
N ASP A 79 9.16 19.74 -22.56
CA ASP A 79 9.77 18.62 -23.27
C ASP A 79 8.73 17.51 -23.57
N LEU A 80 7.65 17.40 -22.77
CA LEU A 80 6.52 16.50 -23.04
C LEU A 80 5.58 17.00 -24.15
N ASP A 81 5.38 18.31 -24.27
CA ASP A 81 4.53 18.93 -25.30
C ASP A 81 5.16 18.83 -26.70
N GLU A 82 6.49 18.71 -26.81
CA GLU A 82 7.20 18.55 -28.10
C GLU A 82 6.97 17.14 -28.70
N ASP A 83 6.83 16.10 -27.87
CA ASP A 83 6.64 14.70 -28.30
C ASP A 83 5.20 14.38 -28.77
N GLU A 84 4.19 15.18 -28.41
CA GLU A 84 2.79 14.97 -28.87
C GLU A 84 2.52 15.49 -30.30
N SER A 85 3.52 16.13 -30.94
CA SER A 85 3.36 16.81 -32.23
C SER A 85 3.86 16.07 -33.48
N ASP A 86 4.33 14.82 -33.33
CA ASP A 86 4.69 13.87 -34.42
C ASP A 86 3.63 12.77 -34.62
#